data_AF-A0A8F4J8S4-F1
#
_entry.id   AF-A0A8F4J8S4-F1
#
_cell.length_a   1.000
_cell.length_b   1.000
_cell.length_c   1.000
_cell.angle_alpha   90.00
_cell.angle_beta   90.00
_cell.angle_gamma   90.00
#
_symmetry.space_group_name_H-M   'P 1'
#
loop_
_entity.id
_entity.type
_entity.pdbx_description
1 polymer ?
#
loop_
_entity_poly.entity_id
_entity_poly.type
_entity_poly.pdbx_seq_one_letter_code
_entity_poly.pdbx_strand_id
1 'polypeptide(L)'
;MTTTTEDEPVETTTTLDEGGADEDAYVEAMAAELRSDDTFGKLSRDQADCIATGWVGAIGVDALDGSGIAPDDLGSGDISESLSDVVDEDVATEMIAGLGDCDVDVDALLADELRSGGTLPADKVDCIIGALPDGYVEKLLAISLDGGREALDADPTLQQPLIDAATSCR
;
A
#
# COMPACT_ATOMS: atom_id res chain seq x y z
N MET A 1 -33.68 -35.67 50.34
CA MET A 1 -34.57 -34.89 49.46
C MET A 1 -33.79 -33.67 49.03
N THR A 2 -33.18 -33.72 47.85
CA THR A 2 -32.42 -32.61 47.24
C THR A 2 -33.29 -32.02 46.14
N THR A 3 -33.55 -30.73 46.25
CA THR A 3 -34.40 -29.93 45.38
C THR A 3 -33.71 -29.57 44.05
N THR A 4 -34.54 -29.61 43.01
CA THR A 4 -34.46 -29.17 41.60
C THR A 4 -33.96 -27.73 41.35
N THR A 5 -33.38 -27.50 40.15
CA THR A 5 -33.70 -26.43 39.14
C THR A 5 -32.56 -26.36 38.08
N GLU A 6 -32.79 -26.83 36.84
CA GLU A 6 -32.97 -26.08 35.55
C GLU A 6 -31.67 -25.37 35.09
N ASP A 7 -31.02 -25.84 34.02
CA ASP A 7 -31.20 -25.42 32.60
C ASP A 7 -30.95 -23.91 32.42
N GLU A 8 -29.83 -23.53 31.80
CA GLU A 8 -29.72 -22.61 30.65
C GLU A 8 -28.28 -22.67 30.06
N PRO A 9 -28.11 -22.61 28.72
CA PRO A 9 -26.81 -22.46 28.06
C PRO A 9 -26.47 -20.97 27.98
N VAL A 10 -25.31 -20.55 28.49
CA VAL A 10 -24.86 -19.17 28.31
C VAL A 10 -23.49 -19.18 27.66
N GLU A 11 -23.57 -18.94 26.35
CA GLU A 11 -22.65 -18.21 25.48
C GLU A 11 -21.15 -18.33 25.76
N THR A 12 -20.47 -18.92 24.79
CA THR A 12 -19.06 -18.64 24.50
C THR A 12 -18.93 -17.16 24.17
N THR A 13 -18.87 -16.31 25.18
CA THR A 13 -18.29 -14.99 25.05
C THR A 13 -16.81 -15.21 24.83
N THR A 14 -16.41 -15.28 23.56
CA THR A 14 -15.04 -14.97 23.17
C THR A 14 -14.75 -13.60 23.75
N THR A 15 -13.98 -13.59 24.83
CA THR A 15 -13.31 -12.42 25.35
C THR A 15 -12.58 -11.75 24.19
N LEU A 16 -13.15 -10.66 23.70
CA LEU A 16 -12.42 -9.59 23.02
C LEU A 16 -11.45 -9.06 24.08
N ASP A 17 -10.20 -9.48 23.96
CA ASP A 17 -9.11 -9.04 24.81
C ASP A 17 -8.83 -7.55 24.53
N GLU A 18 -8.80 -6.77 25.59
CA GLU A 18 -8.58 -5.33 25.61
C GLU A 18 -7.12 -5.01 25.23
N GLY A 19 -6.89 -4.24 24.16
CA GLY A 19 -5.59 -3.58 23.97
C GLY A 19 -5.18 -3.13 22.57
N GLY A 20 -5.77 -3.67 21.49
CA GLY A 20 -5.45 -3.27 20.11
C GLY A 20 -6.45 -2.26 19.57
N ALA A 21 -6.01 -1.32 18.74
CA ALA A 21 -6.93 -0.51 17.96
C ALA A 21 -7.73 -1.39 16.98
N ASP A 22 -9.03 -1.12 16.82
CA ASP A 22 -9.89 -1.86 15.91
C ASP A 22 -9.42 -1.67 14.45
N GLU A 23 -9.60 -2.68 13.59
CA GLU A 23 -9.23 -2.65 12.16
C GLU A 23 -9.72 -1.36 11.45
N ASP A 24 -10.93 -0.94 11.76
CA ASP A 24 -11.54 0.30 11.23
C ASP A 24 -10.71 1.56 11.54
N ALA A 25 -10.03 1.61 12.70
CA ALA A 25 -9.19 2.75 13.07
C ALA A 25 -7.91 2.80 12.23
N TYR A 26 -7.29 1.66 11.95
CA TYR A 26 -6.15 1.57 11.04
C TYR A 26 -6.54 1.93 9.61
N VAL A 27 -7.68 1.44 9.14
CA VAL A 27 -8.21 1.78 7.81
C VAL A 27 -8.50 3.28 7.70
N GLU A 28 -9.16 3.88 8.70
CA GLU A 28 -9.45 5.32 8.67
C GLU A 28 -8.18 6.17 8.66
N ALA A 29 -7.19 5.82 9.49
CA ALA A 29 -5.91 6.53 9.55
C ALA A 29 -5.13 6.40 8.22
N MET A 30 -5.03 5.18 7.68
CA MET A 30 -4.36 4.94 6.41
C MET A 30 -5.07 5.66 5.25
N ALA A 31 -6.41 5.63 5.20
CA ALA A 31 -7.17 6.36 4.20
C ALA A 31 -7.03 7.88 4.34
N ALA A 32 -6.85 8.40 5.56
CA ALA A 32 -6.57 9.81 5.79
C ALA A 32 -5.20 10.23 5.27
N GLU A 33 -4.20 9.39 5.49
CA GLU A 33 -2.84 9.63 5.00
C GLU A 33 -2.78 9.52 3.48
N LEU A 34 -3.32 8.45 2.88
CA LEU A 34 -3.38 8.28 1.41
C LEU A 34 -4.06 9.44 0.67
N ARG A 35 -4.95 10.18 1.32
CA ARG A 35 -5.58 11.39 0.76
C ARG A 35 -4.77 12.67 0.96
N SER A 36 -3.93 12.68 1.98
CA SER A 36 -3.11 13.83 2.35
C SER A 36 -1.75 13.79 1.64
N ASP A 37 -1.28 12.57 1.39
CA ASP A 37 -0.06 12.26 0.68
C ASP A 37 -0.22 12.47 -0.84
N ASP A 38 0.80 13.03 -1.46
CA ASP A 38 0.81 13.33 -2.90
C ASP A 38 1.47 12.20 -3.73
N THR A 39 2.01 11.14 -3.10
CA THR A 39 2.75 10.05 -3.78
C THR A 39 1.87 9.30 -4.77
N PHE A 40 0.61 9.04 -4.41
CA PHE A 40 -0.36 8.39 -5.29
C PHE A 40 -1.25 9.41 -6.04
N GLY A 41 -0.78 10.65 -6.12
CA GLY A 41 -1.57 11.77 -6.62
C GLY A 41 -2.83 12.03 -5.78
N LYS A 42 -3.76 12.80 -6.34
CA LYS A 42 -5.01 13.11 -5.64
C LYS A 42 -6.00 11.95 -5.73
N LEU A 43 -5.91 11.04 -4.78
CA LEU A 43 -6.89 9.98 -4.59
C LEU A 43 -8.25 10.54 -4.18
N SER A 44 -9.32 9.99 -4.77
CA SER A 44 -10.67 10.24 -4.27
C SER A 44 -10.87 9.55 -2.92
N ARG A 45 -11.93 9.94 -2.21
CA ARG A 45 -12.28 9.28 -0.94
C ARG A 45 -12.53 7.79 -1.11
N ASP A 46 -13.30 7.41 -2.12
CA ASP A 46 -13.66 6.02 -2.37
C ASP A 46 -12.41 5.18 -2.74
N GLN A 47 -11.47 5.75 -3.48
CA GLN A 47 -10.19 5.10 -3.80
C GLN A 47 -9.33 4.92 -2.54
N ALA A 48 -9.16 5.97 -1.75
CA ALA A 48 -8.35 5.89 -0.52
C ALA A 48 -8.95 4.91 0.50
N ASP A 49 -10.27 4.91 0.68
CA ASP A 49 -10.96 3.98 1.58
C ASP A 49 -10.81 2.52 1.07
N CYS A 50 -10.89 2.30 -0.25
CA CYS A 50 -10.67 1.00 -0.88
C CYS A 50 -9.23 0.49 -0.67
N ILE A 51 -8.24 1.34 -0.97
CA ILE A 51 -6.81 1.01 -0.85
C ILE A 51 -6.46 0.73 0.61
N ALA A 52 -6.88 1.59 1.54
CA ALA A 52 -6.61 1.43 2.96
C ALA A 52 -7.19 0.11 3.51
N THR A 53 -8.40 -0.26 3.08
CA THR A 53 -9.01 -1.54 3.47
C THR A 53 -8.16 -2.72 2.97
N GLY A 54 -7.73 -2.67 1.70
CA GLY A 54 -6.89 -3.72 1.13
C GLY A 54 -5.52 -3.82 1.82
N TRP A 55 -4.88 -2.69 2.07
CA TRP A 55 -3.53 -2.63 2.66
C TRP A 55 -3.52 -3.06 4.12
N VAL A 56 -4.46 -2.57 4.94
CA VAL A 56 -4.60 -3.04 6.33
C VAL A 56 -4.96 -4.52 6.37
N GLY A 57 -5.77 -5.00 5.43
CA GLY A 57 -6.07 -6.44 5.29
C GLY A 57 -4.86 -7.29 4.91
N ALA A 58 -4.01 -6.79 4.02
CA ALA A 58 -2.79 -7.48 3.56
C ALA A 58 -1.70 -7.52 4.64
N ILE A 59 -1.49 -6.40 5.34
CA ILE A 59 -0.50 -6.31 6.43
C ILE A 59 -1.00 -7.04 7.68
N GLY A 60 -2.28 -6.86 8.01
CA GLY A 60 -2.92 -7.39 9.21
C GLY A 60 -2.75 -6.50 10.44
N VAL A 61 -3.83 -6.32 11.20
CA VAL A 61 -3.85 -5.53 12.44
C VAL A 61 -2.90 -6.09 13.49
N ASP A 62 -2.80 -7.41 13.60
CA ASP A 62 -1.90 -8.07 14.54
C ASP A 62 -0.42 -7.77 14.26
N ALA A 63 -0.05 -7.61 12.98
CA ALA A 63 1.33 -7.27 12.59
C ALA A 63 1.65 -5.81 12.89
N LEU A 64 0.70 -4.89 12.61
CA LEU A 64 0.82 -3.47 12.93
C LEU A 64 0.97 -3.25 14.45
N ASP A 65 0.04 -3.81 15.23
CA ASP A 65 0.05 -3.70 16.69
C ASP A 65 1.28 -4.39 17.30
N GLY A 66 1.63 -5.58 16.79
CA GLY A 66 2.80 -6.34 17.22
C GLY A 66 4.14 -5.63 16.98
N SER A 67 4.21 -4.77 15.95
CA SER A 67 5.35 -3.91 15.65
C SER A 67 5.28 -2.54 16.35
N GLY A 68 4.22 -2.28 17.12
CA GLY A 68 4.04 -1.05 17.88
C GLY A 68 3.60 0.15 17.02
N ILE A 69 3.07 -0.10 15.83
CA ILE A 69 2.51 0.92 14.94
C ILE A 69 1.06 1.14 15.35
N ALA A 70 0.73 2.27 15.95
CA ALA A 70 -0.66 2.63 16.23
C ALA A 70 -1.31 3.34 15.02
N PRO A 71 -2.65 3.44 14.94
CA PRO A 71 -3.30 4.15 13.84
C PRO A 71 -2.82 5.60 13.69
N ASP A 72 -2.59 6.30 14.80
CA ASP A 72 -2.10 7.69 14.78
C ASP A 72 -0.70 7.81 14.15
N ASP A 73 0.11 6.75 14.18
CA ASP A 73 1.45 6.72 13.58
C ASP A 73 1.38 6.60 12.04
N LEU A 74 0.33 5.98 11.50
CA LEU A 74 0.11 5.89 10.05
C LEU A 74 -0.23 7.26 9.43
N GLY A 75 -0.81 8.18 10.18
CA GLY A 75 -1.16 9.54 9.73
C GLY A 75 -0.09 10.60 10.02
N SER A 76 1.11 10.18 10.43
CA SER A 76 2.15 11.07 10.99
C SER A 76 3.49 10.91 10.27
N GLY A 77 3.53 10.81 8.94
CA GLY A 77 4.79 10.76 8.19
C GLY A 77 4.71 9.95 6.91
N ASP A 78 5.88 9.63 6.36
CA ASP A 78 5.98 8.79 5.16
C ASP A 78 5.55 7.35 5.53
N ILE A 79 4.43 6.90 4.95
CA ILE A 79 3.86 5.57 5.19
C ILE A 79 4.87 4.46 4.94
N SER A 80 5.77 4.64 3.97
CA SER A 80 6.76 3.61 3.62
C SER A 80 7.77 3.38 4.75
N GLU A 81 8.19 4.44 5.45
CA GLU A 81 9.09 4.32 6.60
C GLU A 81 8.39 3.61 7.77
N SER A 82 7.15 4.01 8.08
CA SER A 82 6.36 3.43 9.17
C SER A 82 6.05 1.95 8.97
N LEU A 83 5.95 1.50 7.72
CA LEU A 83 5.57 0.13 7.37
C LEU A 83 6.77 -0.79 7.05
N SER A 84 7.99 -0.27 6.99
CA SER A 84 9.18 -1.03 6.57
C SER A 84 9.48 -2.30 7.38
N ASP A 85 9.03 -2.39 8.63
CA ASP A 85 9.21 -3.57 9.48
C ASP A 85 8.11 -4.64 9.28
N VAL A 86 7.00 -4.29 8.63
CA VAL A 86 5.81 -5.16 8.45
C VAL A 86 5.45 -5.43 6.98
N VAL A 87 6.04 -4.68 6.05
CA VAL A 87 5.86 -4.85 4.62
C VAL A 87 7.08 -5.54 4.04
N ASP A 88 6.91 -6.81 3.70
CA ASP A 88 7.86 -7.57 2.87
C ASP A 88 7.45 -7.55 1.38
N GLU A 89 8.26 -8.13 0.49
CA GLU A 89 8.00 -8.21 -0.95
C GLU A 89 6.60 -8.75 -1.31
N ASP A 90 6.11 -9.79 -0.60
CA ASP A 90 4.80 -10.39 -0.89
C ASP A 90 3.68 -9.41 -0.48
N VAL A 91 3.79 -8.81 0.71
CA VAL A 91 2.84 -7.79 1.21
C VAL A 91 2.85 -6.55 0.31
N ALA A 92 4.02 -6.06 -0.07
CA ALA A 92 4.19 -4.92 -0.97
C ALA A 92 3.54 -5.18 -2.33
N THR A 93 3.69 -6.40 -2.86
CA THR A 93 3.06 -6.80 -4.12
C THR A 93 1.53 -6.79 -4.00
N GLU A 94 0.98 -7.29 -2.90
CA GLU A 94 -0.46 -7.28 -2.64
C GLU A 94 -1.00 -5.85 -2.46
N MET A 95 -0.28 -5.00 -1.74
CA MET A 95 -0.61 -3.59 -1.59
C MET A 95 -0.67 -2.88 -2.95
N ILE A 96 0.34 -3.07 -3.80
CA ILE A 96 0.36 -2.42 -5.12
C ILE A 96 -0.71 -2.98 -6.06
N ALA A 97 -1.00 -4.29 -6.01
CA ALA A 97 -2.13 -4.85 -6.74
C ALA A 97 -3.47 -4.20 -6.33
N GLY A 98 -3.62 -3.91 -5.04
CA GLY A 98 -4.77 -3.20 -4.48
C GLY A 98 -5.02 -1.81 -5.10
N LEU A 99 -3.99 -1.12 -5.59
CA LEU A 99 -4.17 0.14 -6.31
C LEU A 99 -4.99 -0.07 -7.59
N GLY A 100 -4.62 -1.07 -8.38
CA GLY A 100 -5.32 -1.41 -9.62
C GLY A 100 -6.76 -1.90 -9.37
N ASP A 101 -6.96 -2.71 -8.33
CA ASP A 101 -8.30 -3.17 -7.93
C ASP A 101 -9.20 -2.03 -7.44
N CYS A 102 -8.61 -0.94 -6.96
CA CYS A 102 -9.29 0.28 -6.54
C CYS A 102 -9.36 1.36 -7.64
N ASP A 103 -9.28 0.99 -8.92
CA ASP A 103 -9.36 1.89 -10.08
C ASP A 103 -8.28 3.01 -10.06
N VAL A 104 -7.09 2.72 -9.52
CA VAL A 104 -5.92 3.62 -9.62
C VAL A 104 -4.98 3.14 -10.72
N ASP A 105 -4.76 4.01 -11.69
CA ASP A 105 -3.85 3.76 -12.82
C ASP A 105 -2.40 4.10 -12.41
N VAL A 106 -1.67 3.07 -11.99
CA VAL A 106 -0.28 3.18 -11.53
C VAL A 106 0.67 3.68 -12.62
N ASP A 107 0.43 3.31 -13.88
CA ASP A 107 1.21 3.80 -15.02
C ASP A 107 1.00 5.30 -15.21
N ALA A 108 -0.25 5.76 -15.08
CA ALA A 108 -0.58 7.17 -15.13
C ALA A 108 0.03 7.96 -13.96
N LEU A 109 0.12 7.37 -12.77
CA LEU A 109 0.80 7.98 -11.61
C LEU A 109 2.28 8.21 -11.90
N LEU A 110 3.01 7.18 -12.34
CA LEU A 110 4.42 7.33 -12.70
C LEU A 110 4.60 8.34 -13.84
N ALA A 111 3.70 8.33 -14.83
CA ALA A 111 3.72 9.29 -15.92
C ALA A 111 3.51 10.73 -15.43
N ASP A 112 2.59 10.96 -14.48
CA ASP A 112 2.36 12.29 -13.90
C ASP A 112 3.59 12.77 -13.13
N GLU A 113 4.20 11.91 -12.32
CA GLU A 113 5.40 12.24 -11.55
C GLU A 113 6.56 12.65 -12.47
N LEU A 114 6.81 11.87 -13.53
CA LEU A 114 7.85 12.18 -14.51
C LEU A 114 7.60 13.50 -15.25
N ARG A 115 6.33 13.84 -15.53
CA ARG A 115 5.95 15.12 -16.15
C ARG A 115 6.12 16.28 -15.16
N SER A 116 5.69 16.09 -13.91
CA SER A 116 5.81 17.06 -12.83
C SER A 116 7.27 17.39 -12.49
N GLY A 117 8.17 16.41 -12.60
CA GLY A 117 9.62 16.61 -12.47
C GLY A 117 10.25 17.48 -13.57
N GLY A 118 9.53 17.78 -14.66
CA GLY A 118 9.94 18.71 -15.72
C GLY A 118 11.20 18.30 -16.50
N THR A 119 11.69 17.09 -16.30
CA THR A 119 12.97 16.60 -16.86
C THR A 119 12.79 16.10 -18.30
N LEU A 120 11.58 15.65 -18.64
CA LEU A 120 11.25 15.10 -19.95
C LEU A 120 10.00 15.79 -20.54
N PRO A 121 9.96 16.04 -21.86
CA PRO A 121 8.73 16.41 -22.56
C PRO A 121 7.63 15.35 -22.39
N ALA A 122 6.36 15.78 -22.36
CA ALA A 122 5.23 14.88 -22.14
C ALA A 122 5.16 13.74 -23.17
N ASP A 123 5.46 14.02 -24.45
CA ASP A 123 5.52 13.03 -25.51
C ASP A 123 6.60 11.96 -25.29
N LYS A 124 7.70 12.33 -24.62
CA LYS A 124 8.74 11.38 -24.25
C LYS A 124 8.34 10.53 -23.06
N VAL A 125 7.66 11.12 -22.07
CA VAL A 125 7.14 10.37 -20.91
C VAL A 125 6.13 9.31 -21.39
N ASP A 126 5.18 9.70 -22.23
CA ASP A 126 4.17 8.78 -22.77
C ASP A 126 4.81 7.63 -23.55
N CYS A 127 5.84 7.94 -24.36
CA CYS A 127 6.58 6.92 -25.09
C CYS A 127 7.30 5.95 -24.13
N ILE A 128 7.99 6.47 -23.10
CA ILE A 128 8.75 5.63 -22.16
C ILE A 128 7.79 4.72 -21.41
N ILE A 129 6.72 5.27 -20.82
CA ILE A 129 5.73 4.49 -20.06
C ILE A 129 5.09 3.43 -20.95
N GLY A 130 4.68 3.78 -22.17
CA GLY A 130 4.12 2.80 -23.12
C GLY A 130 5.11 1.79 -23.70
N ALA A 131 6.41 1.98 -23.50
CA ALA A 131 7.46 1.05 -23.90
C ALA A 131 7.92 0.13 -22.76
N LEU A 132 7.52 0.41 -21.52
CA LEU A 132 7.77 -0.47 -20.38
C LEU A 132 6.92 -1.74 -20.51
N PRO A 133 7.41 -2.89 -20.01
CA PRO A 133 6.63 -4.11 -19.99
C PRO A 133 5.46 -3.99 -19.01
N ASP A 134 4.36 -4.70 -19.29
CA ASP A 134 3.20 -4.78 -18.38
C ASP A 134 3.65 -5.24 -16.98
N GLY A 135 3.10 -4.63 -15.92
CA GLY A 135 3.46 -4.97 -14.54
C GLY A 135 4.77 -4.32 -14.06
N TYR A 136 5.46 -3.56 -14.90
CA TYR A 136 6.75 -2.96 -14.55
C TYR A 136 6.61 -1.89 -13.46
N VAL A 137 5.60 -1.03 -13.58
CA VAL A 137 5.39 0.08 -12.63
C VAL A 137 4.91 -0.46 -11.30
N GLU A 138 4.08 -1.50 -11.31
CA GLU A 138 3.66 -2.22 -10.13
C GLU A 138 4.86 -2.82 -9.39
N LYS A 139 5.74 -3.51 -10.14
CA LYS A 139 6.95 -4.10 -9.58
C LYS A 139 7.90 -3.03 -9.02
N LEU A 140 8.05 -1.91 -9.73
CA LEU A 140 8.85 -0.77 -9.27
C LEU A 140 8.32 -0.25 -7.93
N LEU A 141 7.01 -0.03 -7.81
CA LEU A 141 6.39 0.48 -6.58
C LEU A 141 6.49 -0.54 -5.44
N ALA A 142 6.32 -1.83 -5.72
CA ALA A 142 6.42 -2.87 -4.70
C ALA A 142 7.85 -2.95 -4.11
N ILE A 143 8.87 -2.93 -4.97
CA ILE A 143 10.28 -2.90 -4.52
C ILE A 143 10.58 -1.61 -3.74
N SER A 144 10.00 -0.49 -4.16
CA SER A 144 10.14 0.78 -3.45
C SER A 144 9.51 0.75 -2.05
N LEU A 145 8.43 -0.01 -1.85
CA LEU A 145 7.78 -0.14 -0.54
C LEU A 145 8.58 -1.06 0.42
N ASP A 146 9.09 -2.20 -0.07
CA ASP A 146 9.84 -3.17 0.74
C ASP A 146 11.25 -2.67 1.11
N GLY A 147 11.98 -2.08 0.17
CA GLY A 147 13.40 -1.74 0.37
C GLY A 147 13.83 -0.38 -0.17
N GLY A 148 12.86 0.45 -0.56
CA GLY A 148 13.11 1.82 -0.99
C GLY A 148 14.10 1.92 -2.16
N ARG A 149 14.84 3.03 -2.15
CA ARG A 149 15.73 3.38 -3.26
C ARG A 149 16.95 2.46 -3.39
N GLU A 150 17.40 1.87 -2.29
CA GLU A 150 18.52 0.92 -2.31
C GLU A 150 18.12 -0.39 -2.99
N ALA A 151 16.91 -0.90 -2.73
CA ALA A 151 16.39 -2.09 -3.41
C ALA A 151 16.13 -1.82 -4.90
N LEU A 152 15.59 -0.66 -5.24
CA LEU A 152 15.42 -0.23 -6.64
C LEU A 152 16.75 -0.20 -7.40
N ASP A 153 17.78 0.41 -6.82
CA ASP A 153 19.10 0.50 -7.44
C ASP A 153 19.81 -0.87 -7.51
N ALA A 154 19.51 -1.77 -6.59
CA ALA A 154 20.07 -3.12 -6.54
C ALA A 154 19.39 -4.10 -7.51
N ASP A 155 18.16 -3.84 -7.98
CA ASP A 155 17.42 -4.75 -8.86
C ASP A 155 17.80 -4.56 -10.35
N PRO A 156 18.56 -5.51 -10.95
CA PRO A 156 18.95 -5.42 -12.35
C PRO A 156 17.77 -5.61 -13.33
N THR A 157 16.64 -6.15 -12.87
CA THR A 157 15.45 -6.39 -13.68
C THR A 157 14.67 -5.11 -13.94
N LEU A 158 14.86 -4.06 -13.13
CA LEU A 158 14.30 -2.73 -13.35
C LEU A 158 15.18 -1.91 -14.30
N GLN A 159 16.50 -2.02 -14.18
CA GLN A 159 17.41 -1.16 -14.94
C GLN A 159 17.33 -1.36 -16.46
N GLN A 160 17.29 -2.61 -16.93
CA GLN A 160 17.37 -2.89 -18.37
C GLN A 160 16.14 -2.42 -19.16
N PRO A 161 14.88 -2.71 -18.73
CA PRO A 161 13.70 -2.23 -19.43
C PRO A 161 13.62 -0.69 -19.49
N LEU A 162 14.01 0.00 -18.41
CA LEU A 162 14.03 1.46 -18.39
C LEU A 162 15.04 2.04 -19.40
N ILE A 163 16.24 1.45 -19.50
CA ILE A 163 17.26 1.83 -20.49
C ILE A 163 16.76 1.59 -21.91
N ASP A 164 16.12 0.45 -22.16
CA ASP A 164 15.61 0.07 -23.47
C ASP A 164 14.47 1.03 -23.90
N ALA A 165 13.53 1.31 -23.00
CA ALA A 165 12.46 2.30 -23.19
C ALA A 165 13.05 3.69 -23.49
N ALA A 166 13.95 4.19 -22.65
CA ALA A 166 14.59 5.50 -22.84
C ALA A 166 15.38 5.60 -24.16
N THR A 167 16.01 4.52 -24.60
CA THR A 167 16.76 4.47 -25.87
C THR A 167 15.84 4.46 -27.08
N SER A 168 14.71 3.74 -26.99
CA SER A 168 13.71 3.67 -28.06
C SER A 168 12.93 4.98 -28.23
N CYS A 169 12.73 5.74 -27.15
CA CYS A 169 11.99 7.00 -27.09
C CYS A 169 12.86 8.27 -27.22
N ARG A 170 14.07 8.11 -27.76
CA ARG A 170 15.05 9.19 -27.96
C ARG A 170 14.66 10.18 -29.06
#